data_AF-A0A7X3FLT9-F1
#
_entry.id   AF-A0A7X3FLT9-F1
#
_cell.length_a   1.000
_cell.length_b   1.000
_cell.length_c   1.000
_cell.angle_alpha   90.00
_cell.angle_beta   90.00
_cell.angle_gamma   90.00
#
_symmetry.space_group_name_H-M   'P 1'
#
loop_
_entity.id
_entity.type
_entity.pdbx_description
1 polymer ?
#
loop_
_entity_poly.entity_id
_entity_poly.type
_entity_poly.pdbx_seq_one_letter_code
_entity_poly.pdbx_strand_id
1 'polypeptide(L)'
;MKNVGSKGRPSGGVTKKVSLTLPEDLWKHVDEEANGNRSQYLRNLINRDMWSGEWSNHACLGYAILGGKRAGLTEEQINKLLLAIKSEFDEKTVDEAKKFYL
;
A
#
# COMPACT_ATOMS: atom_id res chain seq x y z
N MET A 1 -7.23 35.17 14.34
CA MET A 1 -6.97 33.82 14.87
C MET A 1 -8.21 32.97 14.62
N LYS A 2 -8.15 31.97 13.75
CA LYS A 2 -9.28 31.06 13.48
C LYS A 2 -9.00 29.72 14.17
N ASN A 3 -9.81 29.39 15.18
CA ASN A 3 -9.86 28.08 15.80
C ASN A 3 -10.31 27.04 14.76
N VAL A 4 -9.44 26.09 14.45
CA VAL A 4 -9.81 24.91 13.65
C VAL A 4 -10.27 23.84 14.64
N GLY A 5 -11.58 23.65 14.70
CA GLY A 5 -12.21 22.62 15.51
C GLY A 5 -11.61 21.23 15.22
N SER A 6 -11.33 20.49 16.28
CA SER A 6 -10.90 19.09 16.25
C SER A 6 -11.80 18.29 15.32
N LYS A 7 -11.24 17.78 14.21
CA LYS A 7 -11.93 16.82 13.33
C LYS A 7 -12.29 15.59 14.18
N GLY A 8 -13.53 15.55 14.63
CA GLY A 8 -14.11 14.42 15.34
C GLY A 8 -14.03 13.15 14.50
N ARG A 9 -13.87 12.02 15.19
CA ARG A 9 -13.73 10.66 14.66
C ARG A 9 -14.99 10.28 13.85
N PRO A 10 -14.88 9.70 12.63
CA PRO A 10 -16.04 9.18 11.93
C PRO A 10 -16.71 8.08 12.77
N SER A 11 -18.01 8.24 13.01
CA SER A 11 -18.81 7.61 14.06
C SER A 11 -19.40 6.23 13.70
N GLY A 12 -18.83 5.52 12.72
CA GLY A 12 -19.40 4.26 12.21
C GLY A 12 -18.75 2.96 12.71
N GLY A 13 -17.78 3.01 13.64
CA GLY A 13 -16.94 1.85 13.99
C GLY A 13 -16.90 1.50 15.49
N VAL A 14 -16.57 0.25 15.79
CA VAL A 14 -16.36 -0.23 17.17
C VAL A 14 -14.96 0.11 17.65
N THR A 15 -14.82 0.74 18.82
CA THR A 15 -13.52 0.95 19.46
C THR A 15 -13.18 -0.22 20.39
N LYS A 16 -12.02 -0.85 20.17
CA LYS A 16 -11.39 -1.79 21.11
C LYS A 16 -10.09 -1.17 21.63
N LYS A 17 -9.83 -1.29 22.94
CA LYS A 17 -8.54 -0.91 23.54
C LYS A 17 -7.61 -2.11 23.47
N VAL A 18 -6.36 -1.86 23.07
CA VAL A 18 -5.30 -2.88 22.97
C VAL A 18 -4.07 -2.38 23.71
N SER A 19 -3.32 -3.31 24.29
CA SER A 19 -1.99 -3.05 24.85
C SER A 19 -0.95 -3.67 23.93
N LEU A 20 0.13 -2.95 23.63
CA LEU A 20 1.22 -3.41 22.78
C LEU A 20 2.52 -3.34 23.58
N THR A 21 3.35 -4.38 23.45
CA THR A 21 4.72 -4.40 23.96
C THR A 21 5.64 -4.50 22.75
N LEU A 22 6.50 -3.51 22.58
CA LEU A 22 7.43 -3.40 21.45
C LEU A 22 8.82 -3.02 22.00
N PRO A 23 9.90 -3.35 21.27
CA PRO A 23 11.23 -2.79 21.52
C PRO A 23 11.25 -1.26 21.55
N GLU A 24 12.16 -0.66 22.33
CA GLU A 24 12.23 0.80 22.52
C GLU A 24 12.51 1.57 21.21
N ASP A 25 13.39 1.05 20.36
CA ASP A 25 13.71 1.61 19.05
C ASP A 25 12.49 1.64 18.13
N LEU A 26 11.68 0.58 18.17
CA LEU A 26 10.43 0.54 17.42
C LEU A 26 9.39 1.52 17.98
N TRP A 27 9.29 1.66 19.31
CA TRP A 27 8.45 2.70 19.92
C TRP A 27 8.87 4.10 19.52
N LYS A 28 10.19 4.36 19.47
CA LYS A 28 10.72 5.66 19.03
C LYS A 28 10.29 5.99 17.60
N HIS A 29 10.41 5.03 16.68
CA HIS A 29 9.94 5.20 15.30
C HIS A 29 8.43 5.47 15.25
N VAL A 30 7.62 4.70 15.99
CA VAL A 30 6.16 4.91 16.07
C VAL A 30 5.83 6.31 16.57
N ASP A 31 6.56 6.82 17.54
CA ASP A 31 6.33 8.14 18.13
C ASP A 31 6.65 9.28 17.18
N GLU A 32 7.77 9.17 16.47
CA GLU A 32 8.20 10.11 15.44
C GLU A 32 7.15 10.20 14.32
N GLU A 33 6.74 9.06 13.77
CA GLU A 33 5.75 8.99 12.68
C GLU A 33 4.34 9.39 13.12
N ALA A 34 4.00 9.15 14.38
CA ALA A 34 2.67 9.44 14.90
C ALA A 34 2.38 10.93 15.03
N ASN A 35 3.41 11.78 15.09
CA ASN A 35 3.29 13.23 15.28
C ASN A 35 2.28 13.61 16.39
N GLY A 36 2.40 12.95 17.55
CA GLY A 36 1.55 13.16 18.71
C GLY A 36 0.23 12.38 18.74
N ASN A 37 -0.10 11.56 17.74
CA ASN A 37 -1.32 10.74 17.72
C ASN A 37 -1.07 9.28 17.32
N ARG A 38 -0.46 8.51 18.24
CA ARG A 38 -0.15 7.07 18.05
C ARG A 38 -1.36 6.26 17.63
N SER A 39 -2.53 6.55 18.20
CA SER A 39 -3.74 5.80 17.89
C SER A 39 -4.20 6.00 16.45
N GLN A 40 -4.02 7.20 15.89
CA GLN A 40 -4.33 7.45 14.48
C GLN A 40 -3.30 6.80 13.57
N TYR A 41 -2.02 6.88 13.91
CA TYR A 41 -0.94 6.24 13.17
C TYR A 41 -1.12 4.71 13.10
N LEU A 42 -1.36 4.06 14.24
CA LEU A 42 -1.61 2.62 14.29
C LEU A 42 -2.88 2.21 13.51
N ARG A 43 -3.95 3.02 13.55
CA ARG A 43 -5.13 2.78 12.69
C ARG A 43 -4.77 2.88 11.21
N ASN A 44 -3.94 3.84 10.81
CA ASN A 44 -3.49 3.97 9.44
C ASN A 44 -2.60 2.80 9.04
N LEU A 45 -1.73 2.30 9.92
CA LEU A 45 -0.91 1.10 9.69
C LEU A 45 -1.78 -0.14 9.49
N ILE A 46 -2.75 -0.39 10.38
CA ILE A 46 -3.70 -1.50 10.23
C ILE A 46 -4.56 -1.33 8.97
N ASN A 47 -4.98 -0.11 8.66
CA ASN A 47 -5.75 0.17 7.46
C ASN A 47 -4.90 -0.01 6.19
N ARG A 48 -3.60 0.29 6.23
CA ARG A 48 -2.66 -0.07 5.16
C ARG A 48 -2.58 -1.58 5.07
N ASP A 49 -2.15 -2.29 6.10
CA ASP A 49 -2.11 -3.76 6.10
C ASP A 49 -3.40 -4.42 5.53
N MET A 50 -4.58 -3.92 5.92
CA MET A 50 -5.88 -4.40 5.45
C MET A 50 -6.27 -3.96 4.02
N TRP A 51 -5.99 -2.72 3.61
CA TRP A 51 -6.51 -2.12 2.36
C TRP A 51 -5.45 -1.71 1.35
N SER A 52 -4.21 -1.47 1.78
CA SER A 52 -3.05 -1.84 0.96
C SER A 52 -2.90 -3.35 0.96
N GLY A 53 -3.99 -4.06 0.65
CA GLY A 53 -3.89 -5.36 -0.01
C GLY A 53 -2.85 -5.14 -1.09
N GLU A 54 -1.66 -5.69 -0.86
CA GLU A 54 -0.49 -5.30 -1.59
C GLU A 54 -0.88 -5.35 -3.07
N TRP A 55 -0.64 -4.27 -3.78
CA TRP A 55 -0.34 -4.43 -5.19
C TRP A 55 0.89 -5.32 -5.23
N SER A 56 0.66 -6.62 -5.19
CA SER A 56 1.71 -7.59 -5.32
C SER A 56 2.09 -7.62 -6.78
N ASN A 57 3.37 -7.80 -7.04
CA ASN A 57 3.87 -8.06 -8.38
C ASN A 57 3.06 -9.16 -9.07
N HIS A 58 2.57 -10.15 -8.31
CA HIS A 58 1.67 -11.20 -8.79
C HIS A 58 0.31 -10.68 -9.27
N ALA A 59 -0.35 -9.78 -8.52
CA ALA A 59 -1.61 -9.16 -8.96
C ALA A 59 -1.41 -8.33 -10.24
N CYS A 60 -0.29 -7.60 -10.34
CA CYS A 60 0.08 -6.86 -11.55
C CYS A 60 0.21 -7.78 -12.77
N LEU A 61 0.94 -8.91 -12.64
CA LEU A 61 1.06 -9.92 -13.70
C LEU A 61 -0.31 -10.53 -14.07
N GLY A 62 -1.16 -10.77 -13.07
CA GLY A 62 -2.55 -11.22 -13.29
C GLY A 62 -3.36 -10.25 -14.14
N TYR A 63 -3.29 -8.95 -13.85
CA TYR A 63 -3.92 -7.91 -14.67
C TYR A 63 -3.34 -7.84 -16.08
N ALA A 64 -2.03 -7.99 -16.24
CA ALA A 64 -1.37 -8.02 -17.55
C ALA A 64 -1.86 -9.22 -18.40
N ILE A 65 -2.01 -10.40 -17.81
CA ILE A 65 -2.59 -11.57 -18.50
C ILE A 65 -4.02 -11.27 -18.96
N LEU A 66 -4.87 -10.79 -18.07
CA LEU A 66 -6.29 -10.51 -18.38
C LEU A 66 -6.44 -9.41 -19.45
N GLY A 67 -5.64 -8.36 -19.34
CA GLY A 67 -5.59 -7.27 -20.32
C GLY A 67 -5.10 -7.76 -21.68
N GLY A 68 -4.02 -8.55 -21.72
CA GLY A 68 -3.48 -9.14 -22.95
C GLY A 68 -4.49 -10.05 -23.64
N LYS A 69 -5.17 -10.94 -22.89
CA LYS A 69 -6.25 -11.78 -23.43
C LYS A 69 -7.38 -10.95 -24.01
N ARG A 70 -7.80 -9.89 -23.31
CA ARG A 70 -8.84 -8.97 -23.79
C ARG A 70 -8.42 -8.21 -25.05
N ALA A 71 -7.14 -7.90 -25.19
CA ALA A 71 -6.56 -7.28 -26.36
C ALA A 71 -6.30 -8.27 -27.53
N GLY A 72 -6.61 -9.56 -27.35
CA GLY A 72 -6.44 -10.58 -28.39
C GLY A 72 -5.00 -11.08 -28.55
N LEU A 73 -4.12 -10.87 -27.57
CA LEU A 73 -2.76 -11.39 -27.61
C LEU A 73 -2.73 -12.92 -27.45
N THR A 74 -1.78 -13.55 -28.12
CA THR A 74 -1.52 -14.99 -27.96
C THR A 74 -0.86 -15.27 -26.60
N GLU A 75 -0.94 -16.52 -26.13
CA GLU A 75 -0.28 -16.92 -24.89
C GLU A 75 1.23 -16.71 -24.91
N GLU A 76 1.87 -16.92 -26.07
CA GLU A 76 3.32 -16.67 -26.24
C GLU A 76 3.66 -15.18 -26.09
N GLN A 77 2.86 -14.30 -26.68
CA GLN A 77 3.04 -12.84 -26.55
C GLN A 77 2.82 -12.38 -25.10
N ILE A 78 1.80 -12.91 -24.44
CA ILE A 78 1.53 -12.64 -23.02
C ILE A 78 2.71 -13.11 -22.17
N ASN A 79 3.19 -14.34 -22.35
CA ASN A 79 4.33 -14.86 -21.59
C ASN A 79 5.60 -14.02 -21.78
N LYS A 80 5.88 -13.60 -23.02
CA LYS A 80 7.00 -12.69 -23.31
C LYS A 80 6.86 -11.35 -22.58
N LEU A 81 5.67 -10.77 -22.56
CA LEU A 81 5.38 -9.54 -21.83
C LEU A 81 5.56 -9.71 -20.32
N LEU A 82 5.06 -10.81 -19.74
CA LEU A 82 5.20 -11.08 -18.31
C LEU A 82 6.65 -11.24 -17.87
N LEU A 83 7.48 -11.90 -18.68
CA LEU A 83 8.91 -12.02 -18.39
C LEU A 83 9.61 -10.66 -18.38
N ALA A 84 9.26 -9.78 -19.33
CA ALA A 84 9.80 -8.41 -19.35
C ALA A 84 9.35 -7.59 -18.13
N ILE A 85 8.04 -7.62 -17.81
CA ILE A 85 7.50 -6.95 -16.62
C ILE A 85 8.19 -7.45 -15.34
N LYS A 86 8.43 -8.75 -15.24
CA LYS A 86 9.11 -9.33 -14.09
C LYS A 86 10.56 -8.84 -13.96
N SER A 87 11.29 -8.66 -15.07
CA SER A 87 12.63 -8.05 -15.04
C SER A 87 12.59 -6.65 -14.45
N GLU A 88 11.62 -5.83 -14.87
CA GLU A 88 11.47 -4.45 -14.37
C GLU A 88 11.18 -4.40 -12.87
N PHE A 89 10.47 -5.39 -12.31
CA PHE A 89 10.25 -5.48 -10.87
C PHE A 89 11.54 -5.67 -10.08
N ASP A 90 12.52 -6.38 -10.66
CA ASP A 90 13.82 -6.62 -10.03
C ASP A 90 14.77 -5.41 -10.24
N GLU A 91 14.57 -4.63 -11.30
CA GLU A 91 15.44 -3.53 -11.71
C GLU A 91 15.00 -2.14 -11.21
N LYS A 92 13.70 -1.93 -10.94
CA LYS A 92 13.13 -0.62 -10.62
C LYS A 92 12.40 -0.61 -9.29
N THR A 93 12.56 0.48 -8.55
CA THR A 93 11.68 0.77 -7.42
C THR A 93 10.29 1.21 -7.89
N VAL A 94 9.29 1.03 -7.03
CA VAL A 94 7.90 1.43 -7.33
C VAL A 94 7.80 2.92 -7.72
N ASP A 95 8.56 3.80 -7.07
CA ASP A 95 8.51 5.24 -7.36
C ASP A 95 9.21 5.64 -8.67
N GLU A 96 10.20 4.86 -9.12
CA GLU A 96 10.77 5.02 -10.45
C GLU A 96 9.80 4.57 -11.54
N ALA A 97 9.15 3.42 -11.36
CA ALA A 97 8.19 2.88 -12.32
C ALA A 97 6.97 3.79 -12.51
N LYS A 98 6.47 4.43 -11.43
CA LYS A 98 5.34 5.37 -11.50
C LYS A 98 5.57 6.54 -12.46
N LYS A 99 6.82 6.95 -12.70
CA LYS A 99 7.14 8.06 -13.61
C LYS A 99 6.78 7.76 -15.07
N PHE A 100 6.57 6.50 -15.41
CA PHE A 100 6.23 6.05 -16.76
C PHE A 100 4.72 5.87 -16.99
N TYR A 101 3.90 6.02 -15.94
CA TYR A 101 2.45 5.99 -16.04
C TYR A 101 1.92 7.44 -16.02
N LEU A 102 1.22 7.85 -17.08
CA LEU A 102 0.68 9.21 -17.27
C LEU A 102 -0.50 9.51 -16.34
#